data_AF-A0A356NAB0-F1
#
_entry.id   AF-A0A356NAB0-F1
#
_cell.length_a   1.000
_cell.length_b   1.000
_cell.length_c   1.000
_cell.angle_alpha   90.00
_cell.angle_beta   90.00
_cell.angle_gamma   90.00
#
_symmetry.space_group_name_H-M   'P 1'
#
loop_
_entity.id
_entity.type
_entity.pdbx_description
1 polymer ?
#
loop_
_entity_poly.entity_id
_entity_poly.type
_entity_poly.pdbx_seq_one_letter_code
_entity_poly.pdbx_strand_id
1 'polypeptide(L)'
;MDSKNAVRALKLIGIDDYSEEDIKSFRLWGDYMPMGDVDPYTETQRNLHILWESVDRVPLGVNCNFAVPFRQIIAKKLFKKCGDGFVANEGCRFNYGHRLEVGDNVSWNAGCYIDTKGGVKMGDFAMLTEYVKIFSHSHSEHDHMQREYNGVEIGAYAK
;
A
#
# COMPACT_ATOMS: atom_id res chain seq x y z
N MET A 1 5.45 11.23 -8.16
CA MET A 1 4.78 12.13 -7.21
C MET A 1 5.86 12.78 -6.38
N ASP A 2 6.34 13.95 -6.79
CA ASP A 2 7.25 14.73 -5.96
C ASP A 2 6.54 15.26 -4.70
N SER A 3 7.32 15.74 -3.74
CA SER A 3 6.83 16.22 -2.45
C SER A 3 5.91 17.44 -2.58
N LYS A 4 6.15 18.31 -3.56
CA LYS A 4 5.29 19.47 -3.85
C LYS A 4 3.88 19.04 -4.25
N ASN A 5 3.76 18.08 -5.15
CA ASN A 5 2.48 17.55 -5.58
C ASN A 5 1.82 16.70 -4.50
N ALA A 6 2.60 16.03 -3.65
CA ALA A 6 2.10 15.32 -2.47
C ALA A 6 1.43 16.28 -1.48
N VAL A 7 2.07 17.42 -1.16
CA VAL A 7 1.45 18.49 -0.35
C VAL A 7 0.14 18.93 -0.98
N ARG A 8 0.12 19.22 -2.30
CA ARG A 8 -1.13 19.63 -2.97
C ARG A 8 -2.23 18.56 -2.85
N ALA A 9 -1.90 17.28 -2.96
CA ALA A 9 -2.85 16.20 -2.79
C ALA A 9 -3.34 16.06 -1.33
N LEU A 10 -2.48 16.28 -0.34
CA LEU A 10 -2.85 16.33 1.08
C LEU A 10 -3.88 17.45 1.35
N LYS A 11 -3.68 18.63 0.77
CA LYS A 11 -4.65 19.74 0.87
C LYS A 11 -6.02 19.38 0.30
N LEU A 12 -6.06 18.65 -0.81
CA LEU A 12 -7.33 18.17 -1.40
C LEU A 12 -8.11 17.22 -0.49
N ILE A 13 -7.43 16.54 0.44
CA ILE A 13 -8.07 15.67 1.43
C ILE A 13 -8.22 16.34 2.81
N GLY A 14 -7.98 17.65 2.90
CA GLY A 14 -8.18 18.45 4.11
C GLY A 14 -7.01 18.42 5.10
N ILE A 15 -5.79 18.14 4.63
CA ILE A 15 -4.56 18.15 5.44
C ILE A 15 -3.65 19.27 4.93
N ASP A 16 -3.65 20.41 5.63
CA ASP A 16 -3.04 21.66 5.13
C ASP A 16 -1.74 22.08 5.83
N ASP A 17 -1.40 21.46 6.97
CA ASP A 17 -0.35 21.92 7.89
C ASP A 17 1.08 21.43 7.56
N TYR A 18 1.31 20.86 6.38
CA TYR A 18 2.61 20.32 5.98
C TYR A 18 3.19 21.02 4.76
N SER A 19 4.45 21.41 4.88
CA SER A 19 5.28 21.93 3.79
C SER A 19 5.93 20.83 2.97
N GLU A 20 6.57 21.20 1.86
CA GLU A 20 7.34 20.25 1.04
C GLU A 20 8.48 19.60 1.83
N GLU A 21 9.17 20.39 2.67
CA GLU A 21 10.27 19.90 3.50
C GLU A 21 9.78 18.95 4.60
N ASP A 22 8.59 19.22 5.17
CA ASP A 22 7.96 18.30 6.12
C ASP A 22 7.70 16.95 5.45
N ILE A 23 7.09 16.94 4.26
CA ILE A 23 6.82 15.69 3.53
C ILE A 23 8.11 14.94 3.15
N LYS A 24 9.18 15.64 2.75
CA LYS A 24 10.50 15.01 2.50
C LYS A 24 11.08 14.37 3.76
N SER A 25 10.79 14.91 4.94
CA SER A 25 11.26 14.37 6.21
C SER A 25 10.50 13.11 6.64
N PHE A 26 9.29 12.87 6.11
CA PHE A 26 8.47 11.74 6.53
C PHE A 26 9.15 10.41 6.24
N ARG A 27 9.03 9.49 7.19
CA ARG A 27 9.47 8.11 7.07
C ARG A 27 8.29 7.18 7.35
N LEU A 28 8.15 6.18 6.50
CA LEU A 28 7.20 5.09 6.65
C LEU A 28 7.86 3.99 7.48
N TRP A 29 7.05 3.13 8.09
CA TRP A 29 7.57 2.02 8.89
C TRP A 29 8.60 1.17 8.14
N GLY A 30 8.38 0.97 6.83
CA GLY A 30 9.30 0.21 5.98
C GLY A 30 10.70 0.81 5.82
N ASP A 31 10.93 2.10 6.11
CA ASP A 31 12.28 2.67 6.08
C ASP A 31 13.14 2.21 7.25
N TYR A 32 12.51 1.81 8.35
CA TYR A 32 13.19 1.32 9.55
C TYR A 32 13.33 -0.20 9.55
N MET A 33 12.82 -0.87 8.51
CA MET A 33 12.90 -2.31 8.36
C MET A 33 14.10 -2.68 7.47
N PRO A 34 14.68 -3.89 7.61
CA PRO A 34 15.81 -4.34 6.78
C PRO A 34 15.55 -4.25 5.26
N MET A 35 14.30 -4.46 4.84
CA MET A 35 13.92 -4.34 3.43
C MET A 35 14.02 -2.88 2.93
N GLY A 36 13.99 -1.89 3.82
CA GLY A 36 14.26 -0.48 3.50
C GLY A 36 15.72 -0.22 3.13
N ASP A 37 16.67 -1.01 3.62
CA ASP A 37 18.07 -0.93 3.19
C ASP A 37 18.31 -1.65 1.85
N VAL A 38 17.54 -2.71 1.58
CA VAL A 38 17.68 -3.56 0.38
C VAL A 38 16.97 -2.99 -0.84
N ASP A 39 15.74 -2.52 -0.66
CA ASP A 39 14.87 -2.03 -1.73
C ASP A 39 14.05 -0.82 -1.21
N PRO A 40 14.72 0.32 -0.97
CA PRO A 40 14.12 1.52 -0.39
C PRO A 40 13.02 2.11 -1.27
N TYR A 41 12.08 2.81 -0.66
CA TYR A 41 11.15 3.64 -1.43
C TYR A 41 11.89 4.78 -2.14
N THR A 42 11.61 4.94 -3.42
CA THR A 42 11.81 6.22 -4.12
C THR A 42 10.93 7.31 -3.49
N GLU A 43 11.27 8.59 -3.69
CA GLU A 43 10.42 9.71 -3.26
C GLU A 43 8.98 9.56 -3.75
N THR A 44 8.81 9.15 -5.02
CA THR A 44 7.49 8.96 -5.60
C THR A 44 6.69 7.87 -4.90
N GLN A 45 7.29 6.71 -4.64
CA GLN A 45 6.60 5.61 -3.96
C GLN A 45 6.23 6.01 -2.53
N ARG A 46 7.16 6.63 -1.80
CA ARG A 46 6.95 7.14 -0.44
C ARG A 46 5.77 8.10 -0.37
N ASN A 47 5.75 9.11 -1.24
CA ASN A 47 4.71 10.13 -1.23
C ASN A 47 3.33 9.56 -1.59
N LEU A 48 3.27 8.63 -2.54
CA LEU A 48 2.03 7.93 -2.87
C LEU A 48 1.53 7.07 -1.70
N HIS A 49 2.44 6.39 -1.00
CA HIS A 49 2.08 5.56 0.15
C HIS A 49 1.67 6.41 1.36
N ILE A 50 2.29 7.57 1.59
CA ILE A 50 1.81 8.56 2.57
C ILE A 50 0.38 8.96 2.25
N LEU A 51 0.04 9.28 1.00
CA LEU A 51 -1.33 9.63 0.61
C LEU A 51 -2.32 8.47 0.83
N TRP A 52 -1.90 7.24 0.53
CA TRP A 52 -2.70 6.03 0.78
C TRP A 52 -3.05 5.90 2.26
N GLU A 53 -2.07 6.11 3.13
CA GLU A 53 -2.26 6.05 4.58
C GLU A 53 -3.11 7.25 5.07
N SER A 54 -2.86 8.45 4.57
CA SER A 54 -3.50 9.67 5.07
C SER A 54 -5.00 9.74 4.79
N VAL A 55 -5.50 9.18 3.67
CA VAL A 55 -6.93 9.29 3.32
C VAL A 55 -7.84 8.64 4.36
N ASP A 56 -7.38 7.58 5.03
CA ASP A 56 -8.16 6.87 6.07
C ASP A 56 -8.17 7.60 7.42
N ARG A 57 -7.40 8.68 7.55
CA ARG A 57 -7.29 9.49 8.78
C ARG A 57 -8.14 10.78 8.73
N VAL A 58 -8.92 10.96 7.68
CA VAL A 58 -9.79 12.12 7.45
C VAL A 58 -11.21 11.68 7.11
N PRO A 59 -12.26 12.52 7.30
CA PRO A 59 -13.64 12.16 6.98
C PRO A 59 -13.88 11.73 5.53
N LEU A 60 -13.03 12.16 4.58
CA LEU A 60 -13.13 11.69 3.20
C LEU A 60 -12.84 10.20 3.03
N GLY A 61 -12.11 9.57 3.96
CA GLY A 61 -11.80 8.14 3.95
C GLY A 61 -13.03 7.23 3.96
N VAL A 62 -14.12 7.66 4.63
CA VAL A 62 -15.39 6.92 4.67
C VAL A 62 -16.31 7.23 3.49
N ASN A 63 -16.04 8.28 2.72
CA ASN A 63 -16.81 8.62 1.52
C ASN A 63 -16.33 7.76 0.35
N CYS A 64 -16.95 6.59 0.13
CA CYS A 64 -16.53 5.65 -0.92
C CYS A 64 -16.48 6.26 -2.33
N ASN A 65 -17.36 7.23 -2.64
CA ASN A 65 -17.37 7.91 -3.94
C ASN A 65 -16.07 8.69 -4.21
N PHE A 66 -15.36 9.06 -3.14
CA PHE A 66 -14.05 9.70 -3.22
C PHE A 66 -12.91 8.71 -2.94
N ALA A 67 -12.97 8.01 -1.80
CA ALA A 67 -11.85 7.24 -1.28
C ALA A 67 -11.50 6.03 -2.17
N VAL A 68 -12.49 5.34 -2.74
CA VAL A 68 -12.22 4.17 -3.61
C VAL A 68 -11.48 4.58 -4.89
N PRO A 69 -11.97 5.55 -5.69
CA PRO A 69 -11.21 6.05 -6.84
C PRO A 69 -9.84 6.63 -6.45
N PHE A 70 -9.75 7.31 -5.31
CA PHE A 70 -8.48 7.88 -4.83
C PHE A 70 -7.44 6.79 -4.55
N ARG A 71 -7.81 5.75 -3.79
CA ARG A 71 -6.94 4.57 -3.56
C ARG A 71 -6.59 3.87 -4.87
N GLN A 72 -7.55 3.72 -5.80
CA GLN A 72 -7.28 3.11 -7.11
C GLN A 72 -6.25 3.88 -7.94
N ILE A 73 -6.34 5.22 -7.97
CA ILE A 73 -5.36 6.09 -8.65
C ILE A 73 -3.97 5.92 -8.03
N ILE A 74 -3.88 5.84 -6.69
CA ILE A 74 -2.61 5.61 -6.00
C ILE A 74 -2.08 4.22 -6.35
N ALA A 75 -2.89 3.17 -6.25
CA ALA A 75 -2.51 1.79 -6.56
C ALA A 75 -1.94 1.66 -7.97
N LYS A 76 -2.59 2.27 -8.98
CA LYS A 76 -2.10 2.28 -10.38
C LYS A 76 -0.73 2.92 -10.56
N LYS A 77 -0.31 3.81 -9.65
CA LYS A 77 0.98 4.50 -9.72
C LYS A 77 2.03 3.93 -8.76
N LEU A 78 1.60 3.26 -7.70
CA LEU A 78 2.45 2.78 -6.62
C LEU A 78 2.73 1.28 -6.72
N PHE A 79 1.74 0.49 -7.16
CA PHE A 79 1.90 -0.95 -7.27
C PHE A 79 2.78 -1.30 -8.46
N LYS A 80 3.45 -2.46 -8.38
CA LYS A 80 4.22 -2.98 -9.51
C LYS A 80 3.32 -3.22 -10.72
N LYS A 81 2.11 -3.70 -10.48
CA LYS A 81 1.02 -3.82 -11.44
C LYS A 81 -0.30 -3.62 -10.72
N CYS A 82 -1.23 -2.89 -11.33
CA CYS A 82 -2.61 -2.79 -10.87
C CYS A 82 -3.55 -2.78 -12.06
N GLY A 83 -4.38 -3.82 -12.16
CA GLY A 83 -5.39 -3.96 -13.20
C GLY A 83 -6.54 -2.96 -13.09
N ASP A 84 -7.48 -3.06 -14.03
CA ASP A 84 -8.72 -2.29 -14.02
C ASP A 84 -9.71 -2.85 -13.00
N GLY A 85 -10.61 -2.01 -12.50
CA GLY A 85 -11.61 -2.44 -11.52
C GLY A 85 -11.07 -2.82 -10.12
N PHE A 86 -9.80 -2.54 -9.81
CA PHE A 86 -9.27 -2.72 -8.46
C PHE A 86 -10.02 -1.85 -7.44
N VAL A 87 -10.49 -2.46 -6.35
CA VAL A 87 -11.18 -1.79 -5.24
C VAL A 87 -10.49 -2.16 -3.93
N ALA A 88 -10.18 -1.14 -3.12
CA ALA A 88 -9.75 -1.32 -1.73
C ALA A 88 -10.64 -0.48 -0.81
N ASN A 89 -11.26 -1.14 0.17
CA ASN A 89 -11.98 -0.47 1.24
C ASN A 89 -11.00 0.16 2.25
N GLU A 90 -11.53 0.95 3.19
CA GLU A 90 -10.75 1.62 4.22
C GLU A 90 -9.90 0.67 5.07
N GLY A 91 -8.79 1.18 5.58
CA GLY A 91 -7.91 0.44 6.48
C GLY A 91 -7.09 -0.65 5.81
N CYS A 92 -7.17 -0.83 4.49
CA CYS A 92 -6.29 -1.74 3.76
C CYS A 92 -4.86 -1.20 3.77
N ARG A 93 -3.89 -2.01 4.17
CA ARG A 93 -2.49 -1.60 4.33
C ARG A 93 -1.52 -2.60 3.72
N PHE A 94 -0.35 -2.10 3.34
CA PHE A 94 0.76 -2.89 2.84
C PHE A 94 2.09 -2.21 3.20
N ASN A 95 3.21 -2.93 3.08
CA ASN A 95 4.54 -2.35 3.29
C ASN A 95 5.08 -1.73 1.99
N TYR A 96 5.52 -2.53 1.03
CA TYR A 96 6.18 -2.04 -0.18
C TYR A 96 5.25 -2.20 -1.38
N GLY A 97 4.54 -1.13 -1.74
CA GLY A 97 3.57 -1.18 -2.84
C GLY A 97 4.20 -1.61 -4.16
N HIS A 98 5.45 -1.20 -4.43
CA HIS A 98 6.19 -1.57 -5.64
C HIS A 98 6.60 -3.04 -5.74
N ARG A 99 6.22 -3.86 -4.75
CA ARG A 99 6.39 -5.32 -4.73
C ARG A 99 5.04 -6.06 -4.79
N LEU A 100 3.97 -5.35 -5.09
CA LEU A 100 2.61 -5.85 -5.17
C LEU A 100 2.10 -5.83 -6.61
N GLU A 101 1.55 -6.95 -7.07
CA GLU A 101 0.89 -7.07 -8.37
C GLU A 101 -0.56 -7.49 -8.14
N VAL A 102 -1.52 -6.71 -8.66
CA VAL A 102 -2.95 -7.06 -8.65
C VAL A 102 -3.49 -7.09 -10.08
N GLY A 103 -4.29 -8.12 -10.37
CA GLY A 103 -5.01 -8.31 -11.62
C GLY A 103 -6.23 -7.40 -11.76
N ASP A 104 -7.09 -7.74 -12.72
CA ASP A 104 -8.33 -7.02 -12.99
C ASP A 104 -9.44 -7.44 -12.01
N ASN A 105 -10.29 -6.49 -11.62
CA ASN A 105 -11.45 -6.69 -10.74
C ASN A 105 -11.11 -7.33 -9.38
N VAL A 106 -9.91 -7.07 -8.85
CA VAL A 106 -9.50 -7.50 -7.50
C VAL A 106 -10.15 -6.60 -6.44
N SER A 107 -10.67 -7.20 -5.38
CA SER A 107 -11.34 -6.46 -4.29
C SER A 107 -10.75 -6.77 -2.92
N TRP A 108 -10.42 -5.75 -2.14
CA TRP A 108 -10.04 -5.89 -0.73
C TRP A 108 -11.09 -5.24 0.16
N ASN A 109 -11.69 -6.05 1.05
CA ASN A 109 -12.56 -5.54 2.11
C ASN A 109 -11.74 -4.88 3.23
N ALA A 110 -12.45 -4.26 4.18
CA ALA A 110 -11.85 -3.36 5.15
C ALA A 110 -10.75 -4.02 5.98
N GLY A 111 -9.72 -3.24 6.28
CA GLY A 111 -8.71 -3.64 7.28
C GLY A 111 -7.73 -4.74 6.86
N CYS A 112 -7.68 -5.13 5.58
CA CYS A 112 -6.71 -6.10 5.08
C CYS A 112 -5.27 -5.61 5.30
N TYR A 113 -4.35 -6.53 5.59
CA TYR A 113 -2.92 -6.24 5.66
C TYR A 113 -2.13 -7.19 4.77
N ILE A 114 -1.41 -6.64 3.79
CA ILE A 114 -0.60 -7.39 2.85
C ILE A 114 0.86 -7.03 3.08
N ASP A 115 1.58 -7.92 3.76
CA ASP A 115 3.03 -7.81 3.84
C ASP A 115 3.66 -8.26 2.52
N THR A 116 4.33 -7.32 1.85
CA THR A 116 4.87 -7.47 0.49
C THR A 116 6.39 -7.56 0.45
N LYS A 117 7.05 -7.84 1.59
CA LYS A 117 8.51 -7.99 1.66
C LYS A 117 9.04 -9.06 0.71
N GLY A 118 8.42 -10.24 0.66
CA GLY A 118 8.71 -11.28 -0.34
C GLY A 118 8.03 -11.08 -1.69
N GLY A 119 7.16 -10.07 -1.80
CA GLY A 119 6.30 -9.83 -2.95
C GLY A 119 4.98 -10.59 -2.86
N VAL A 120 3.92 -10.02 -3.44
CA VAL A 120 2.60 -10.65 -3.49
C VAL A 120 1.98 -10.43 -4.86
N LYS A 121 1.35 -11.47 -5.41
CA LYS A 121 0.61 -11.42 -6.66
C LYS A 121 -0.83 -11.89 -6.43
N MET A 122 -1.79 -11.15 -6.98
CA MET A 122 -3.21 -11.53 -6.96
C MET A 122 -3.74 -11.57 -8.39
N GLY A 123 -4.32 -12.70 -8.78
CA GLY A 123 -4.95 -12.90 -10.08
C GLY A 123 -6.29 -12.18 -10.21
N ASP A 124 -6.82 -12.18 -11.42
CA ASP A 124 -8.06 -11.48 -11.75
C ASP A 124 -9.25 -12.01 -10.93
N PHE A 125 -10.19 -11.13 -10.57
CA PHE A 125 -11.38 -11.44 -9.79
C PHE A 125 -11.12 -12.06 -8.40
N ALA A 126 -9.88 -11.98 -7.89
CA ALA A 126 -9.57 -12.37 -6.53
C ALA A 126 -10.17 -11.39 -5.50
N MET A 127 -10.54 -11.90 -4.34
CA MET A 127 -11.11 -11.12 -3.25
C MET A 127 -10.42 -11.44 -1.94
N LEU A 128 -10.19 -10.42 -1.12
CA LEU A 128 -9.82 -10.58 0.28
C LEU A 128 -10.99 -10.07 1.14
N THR A 129 -11.48 -10.92 2.04
CA THR A 129 -12.48 -10.52 3.03
C THR A 129 -11.84 -9.67 4.14
N GLU A 130 -12.70 -9.11 4.99
CA GLU A 130 -12.34 -8.18 6.06
C GLU A 130 -11.20 -8.75 6.92
N TYR A 131 -10.22 -7.90 7.21
CA TYR A 131 -9.11 -8.19 8.12
C TYR A 131 -8.23 -9.39 7.75
N VAL A 132 -8.25 -9.84 6.49
CA VAL A 132 -7.30 -10.84 6.00
C VAL A 132 -5.87 -10.30 6.10
N LYS A 133 -4.96 -11.15 6.57
CA LYS A 133 -3.53 -10.85 6.68
C LYS A 133 -2.73 -11.82 5.84
N ILE A 134 -1.90 -11.27 4.96
CA ILE A 134 -0.99 -12.03 4.10
C ILE A 134 0.43 -11.66 4.51
N PHE A 135 1.25 -12.67 4.75
CA PHE A 135 2.66 -12.50 5.06
C PHE A 135 3.52 -13.18 4.00
N SER A 136 4.48 -12.44 3.45
CA SER A 136 5.47 -12.92 2.47
C SER A 136 6.89 -12.93 3.04
N HIS A 137 7.01 -12.76 4.36
CA HIS A 137 8.26 -12.98 5.08
C HIS A 137 8.05 -13.86 6.30
N SER A 138 9.11 -14.54 6.68
CA SER A 138 9.22 -15.32 7.91
C SER A 138 10.56 -15.04 8.58
N HIS A 139 10.67 -15.52 9.82
CA HIS A 139 11.90 -15.51 10.59
C HIS A 139 12.28 -16.95 10.92
N SER A 140 13.58 -17.20 11.14
CA SER A 140 14.01 -18.46 11.76
C SER A 140 13.43 -18.58 13.17
N GLU A 141 13.04 -19.78 13.57
CA GLU A 141 12.43 -20.06 14.88
C GLU A 141 13.34 -19.69 16.06
N HIS A 142 14.66 -19.74 15.87
CA HIS A 142 15.66 -19.51 16.92
C HIS A 142 16.46 -18.21 16.74
N ASP A 143 16.30 -17.51 15.61
CA ASP A 143 17.02 -16.27 15.34
C ASP A 143 16.18 -15.32 14.48
N HIS A 144 15.66 -14.28 15.12
CA HIS A 144 14.80 -13.28 14.47
C HIS A 144 15.54 -12.40 13.45
N MET A 145 16.88 -12.41 13.45
CA MET A 145 17.70 -11.70 12.46
C MET A 145 17.81 -12.47 11.14
N GLN A 146 17.62 -13.79 11.16
CA GLN A 146 17.53 -14.63 9.98
C GLN A 146 16.11 -14.57 9.42
N ARG A 147 15.99 -14.16 8.15
CA ARG A 147 14.72 -13.84 7.51
C ARG A 147 14.66 -14.52 6.15
N GLU A 148 13.48 -14.99 5.80
CA GLU A 148 13.18 -15.46 4.45
C GLU A 148 12.09 -14.61 3.84
N TYR A 149 12.21 -14.35 2.53
CA TYR A 149 11.30 -13.51 1.76
C TYR A 149 10.70 -14.35 0.64
N ASN A 150 9.66 -15.10 0.98
CA ASN A 150 8.99 -16.04 0.09
C ASN A 150 7.68 -15.40 -0.39
N GLY A 151 7.61 -15.07 -1.68
CA GLY A 151 6.44 -14.41 -2.24
C GLY A 151 5.16 -15.25 -2.14
N VAL A 152 4.01 -14.58 -2.12
CA VAL A 152 2.69 -15.21 -2.09
C VAL A 152 1.96 -14.98 -3.41
N GLU A 153 1.33 -16.03 -3.94
CA GLU A 153 0.46 -15.95 -5.11
C GLU A 153 -0.96 -16.37 -4.73
N ILE A 154 -1.92 -15.48 -4.99
CA ILE A 154 -3.34 -15.73 -4.88
C ILE A 154 -3.88 -15.87 -6.30
N GLY A 155 -4.39 -17.05 -6.62
CA GLY A 155 -4.92 -17.36 -7.94
C GLY A 155 -6.14 -16.50 -8.31
N ALA A 156 -6.44 -16.45 -9.60
CA ALA A 156 -7.65 -15.81 -10.10
C ALA A 156 -8.90 -16.45 -9.46
N TYR A 157 -9.95 -15.64 -9.23
CA TYR A 157 -11.22 -16.04 -8.62
C TYR A 157 -11.15 -16.58 -7.17
N ALA A 158 -10.00 -16.51 -6.51
CA ALA A 158 -9.88 -16.84 -5.09
C ALA A 158 -10.71 -15.89 -4.22
N LYS A 159 -11.29 -16.40 -3.12
CA LYS A 159 -12.13 -15.65 -2.18
C LYS A 159 -11.80 -16.03 -0.75
#